data_AF-A0A4R2K5C4-F1
#
_entry.id   AF-A0A4R2K5C4-F1
#
_cell.length_a   1.000
_cell.length_b   1.000
_cell.length_c   1.000
_cell.angle_alpha   90.00
_cell.angle_beta   90.00
_cell.angle_gamma   90.00
#
_symmetry.space_group_name_H-M   'P 1'
#
loop_
_entity.id
_entity.type
_entity.pdbx_description
1 polymer ?
#
loop_
_entity_poly.entity_id
_entity_poly.type
_entity_poly.pdbx_seq_one_letter_code
_entity_poly.pdbx_strand_id
1 'polypeptide(L)' 'MVAQQQPAKIYPLGHPECGCDSRFTFGLVLDVAEVLARHGYPDIVSAKSAADHVDLRTLLFQFIYGPVGKQR' A
#
# COMPACT_ATOMS: atom_id res chain seq x y z
N MET A 1 -27.20 23.94 -11.20
CA MET A 1 -26.43 23.24 -10.14
C MET A 1 -25.91 21.95 -10.74
N VAL A 2 -24.65 21.92 -11.20
CA VAL A 2 -24.05 20.72 -11.77
C VAL A 2 -23.62 19.83 -10.61
N ALA A 3 -24.28 18.68 -10.45
CA ALA A 3 -23.85 17.68 -9.48
C ALA A 3 -22.46 17.20 -9.88
N GLN A 4 -21.44 17.60 -9.11
CA GLN A 4 -20.11 17.04 -9.24
C GLN A 4 -20.22 15.55 -8.90
N GLN A 5 -20.20 14.69 -9.91
CA GLN A 5 -20.07 13.25 -9.73
C GLN A 5 -18.74 13.03 -9.03
N GLN A 6 -18.78 12.70 -7.73
CA GLN A 6 -17.58 12.30 -7.01
C GLN A 6 -17.01 11.06 -7.72
N PRO A 7 -15.73 11.09 -8.13
CA PRO A 7 -15.14 9.94 -8.78
C PRO A 7 -15.28 8.73 -7.85
N ALA A 8 -15.76 7.62 -8.40
CA ALA A 8 -15.90 6.38 -7.65
C ALA A 8 -14.57 6.04 -6.97
N LYS A 9 -14.60 5.70 -5.67
CA LYS A 9 -13.39 5.30 -4.94
C LYS A 9 -12.78 4.09 -5.65
N ILE A 10 -11.57 4.26 -6.17
CA ILE A 10 -10.83 3.21 -6.90
C ILE A 10 -10.14 2.24 -5.95
N TYR A 11 -9.81 2.69 -4.74
CA TYR A 11 -9.20 1.87 -3.70
C TYR A 11 -10.18 1.57 -2.55
N PRO A 12 -10.00 0.41 -1.89
CA PRO A 12 -9.11 -0.70 -2.25
C PRO A 12 -9.45 -1.37 -3.58
N LEU A 13 -8.43 -1.88 -4.28
CA LEU A 13 -8.56 -2.71 -5.46
C LEU A 13 -9.11 -4.09 -5.06
N GLY A 14 -9.83 -4.74 -5.98
CA GLY A 14 -10.19 -6.13 -5.81
C GLY A 14 -8.95 -7.01 -5.63
N HIS A 15 -9.06 -8.02 -4.76
CA HIS A 15 -7.95 -8.94 -4.52
C HIS A 15 -7.57 -9.67 -5.82
N PRO A 16 -6.28 -9.68 -6.21
CA PRO A 16 -5.86 -10.36 -7.44
C PRO A 16 -6.13 -11.85 -7.31
N GLU A 17 -6.80 -12.45 -8.30
CA GLU A 17 -7.18 -13.88 -8.27
C GLU A 17 -5.99 -14.82 -8.12
N CYS A 18 -4.82 -14.42 -8.63
CA CYS A 18 -3.58 -15.20 -8.56
C CYS A 18 -2.74 -14.91 -7.29
N GLY A 19 -3.22 -14.07 -6.37
CA GLY A 19 -2.46 -13.66 -5.18
C GLY A 19 -1.26 -12.75 -5.46
N CYS A 20 -1.01 -12.41 -6.73
CA CYS A 20 0.10 -11.58 -7.19
C CYS A 20 -0.41 -10.53 -8.19
N ASP A 21 0.02 -9.28 -8.02
CA ASP A 21 -0.16 -8.20 -8.99
C ASP A 21 1.22 -7.72 -9.43
N SER A 22 1.47 -7.70 -10.74
CA SER A 22 2.77 -7.30 -11.32
C SER A 22 3.15 -5.85 -11.00
N ARG A 23 2.17 -5.00 -10.67
CA ARG A 23 2.40 -3.62 -10.23
C ARG A 23 2.90 -3.56 -8.78
N PHE A 24 2.62 -4.58 -7.97
CA PHE A 24 3.05 -4.65 -6.58
C PHE A 24 4.47 -5.23 -6.47
N THR A 25 5.45 -4.37 -6.68
CA THR A 25 6.86 -4.75 -6.75
C THR A 25 7.62 -4.48 -5.45
N PHE A 26 8.79 -5.08 -5.30
CA PHE A 26 9.73 -4.76 -4.22
C PHE A 26 10.18 -3.29 -4.25
N GLY A 27 10.43 -2.75 -5.46
CA GLY A 27 10.79 -1.33 -5.64
C GLY A 27 9.72 -0.38 -5.13
N LEU A 28 8.44 -0.69 -5.38
CA LEU A 28 7.33 0.11 -4.85
C LEU A 28 7.34 0.20 -3.32
N VAL A 29 7.68 -0.88 -2.63
CA VAL A 29 7.76 -0.89 -1.15
C VAL A 29 8.91 0.00 -0.68
N LEU A 30 10.06 -0.01 -1.37
CA LEU A 30 11.19 0.88 -1.08
C LEU A 30 10.84 2.35 -1.33
N ASP A 31 10.15 2.66 -2.42
CA ASP A 31 9.73 4.03 -2.74
C ASP A 31 8.79 4.57 -1.66
N VAL A 32 7.84 3.76 -1.18
CA VAL A 32 6.95 4.13 -0.08
C VAL A 32 7.72 4.27 1.23
N ALA A 33 8.67 3.36 1.51
CA ALA A 33 9.53 3.46 2.69
C ALA A 33 10.33 4.77 2.70
N GLU A 34 10.86 5.19 1.54
CA GLU A 34 11.58 6.45 1.41
C GLU A 34 10.66 7.66 1.64
N VAL A 35 9.43 7.63 1.11
CA VAL A 35 8.43 8.68 1.38
C VAL A 35 8.12 8.77 2.88
N LEU A 36 7.89 7.63 3.54
CA LEU A 36 7.66 7.60 4.99
C LEU A 36 8.86 8.18 5.75
N ALA A 37 10.08 7.80 5.39
CA ALA A 37 11.30 8.33 6.01
C ALA A 37 11.39 9.85 5.86
N ARG A 38 11.06 10.40 4.68
CA ARG A 38 11.02 11.86 4.44
C ARG A 38 9.99 12.59 5.30
N HIS A 39 8.94 11.91 5.74
CA HIS A 39 7.93 12.44 6.66
C HIS A 39 8.26 12.22 8.14
N GLY A 40 9.46 11.70 8.46
CA GLY A 40 9.94 11.52 9.84
C GLY A 40 9.59 10.15 10.43
N TYR A 41 9.11 9.20 9.63
CA TYR A 41 9.02 7.80 10.06
C TYR A 41 10.41 7.15 10.05
N PRO A 42 10.60 6.04 10.79
CA PRO A 42 11.86 5.31 10.78
C PRO A 42 12.25 4.86 9.38
N ASP A 43 13.51 5.09 9.01
CA ASP A 43 14.07 4.62 7.74
C ASP A 43 14.40 3.13 7.81
N ILE A 44 13.50 2.32 7.28
CA ILE A 44 13.66 0.86 7.22
C ILE A 44 14.62 0.41 6.09
N VAL A 45 14.91 1.29 5.12
CA VAL A 45 15.85 1.01 4.01
C VAL A 45 17.28 1.08 4.53
N SER A 46 17.61 2.16 5.26
CA SER A 46 18.94 2.32 5.86
C SER A 46 19.14 1.46 7.10
N ALA A 47 18.08 1.13 7.84
CA ALA A 47 18.16 0.27 9.03
C ALA A 47 18.50 -1.19 8.71
N LYS A 48 18.52 -1.60 7.43
CA LYS A 48 18.79 -2.98 6.98
C LYS A 48 17.89 -4.02 7.65
N SER A 49 16.67 -3.64 8.04
CA SER A 49 15.73 -4.52 8.70
C SER A 49 14.86 -5.22 7.66
N ALA A 50 15.23 -6.44 7.31
CA ALA A 50 14.45 -7.26 6.39
C ALA A 50 13.05 -7.58 6.94
N ALA A 51 12.90 -7.64 8.27
CA ALA A 51 11.62 -7.85 8.94
C ALA A 51 10.67 -6.67 8.71
N ASP A 52 11.13 -5.44 8.95
CA ASP A 52 10.30 -4.25 8.76
C ASP A 52 9.89 -4.06 7.29
N HIS A 53 10.76 -4.44 6.36
CA HIS A 53 10.41 -4.46 4.94
C HIS A 53 9.27 -5.45 4.64
N VAL A 54 9.30 -6.66 5.21
CA VAL A 54 8.23 -7.66 5.03
C VAL A 54 6.92 -7.18 5.65
N ASP A 55 6.98 -6.54 6.81
CA ASP A 55 5.81 -6.00 7.50
C ASP A 55 5.19 -4.84 6.69
N LEU A 56 6.01 -3.89 6.22
CA LEU A 56 5.55 -2.79 5.37
C LEU A 56 4.93 -3.33 4.07
N ARG A 57 5.58 -4.30 3.41
CA ARG A 57 5.05 -4.95 2.21
C ARG A 57 3.68 -5.57 2.49
N THR A 58 3.53 -6.28 3.60
CA THR A 58 2.27 -6.96 3.95
C THR A 58 1.16 -5.95 4.22
N LEU A 59 1.46 -4.88 4.96
CA LEU A 59 0.50 -3.80 5.24
C LEU A 59 0.08 -3.06 3.97
N LEU A 60 1.02 -2.73 3.08
CA LEU A 60 0.71 -2.09 1.80
C LEU A 60 -0.14 -2.99 0.91
N PHE A 61 0.17 -4.29 0.87
CA PHE A 61 -0.64 -5.25 0.11
C PHE A 61 -2.08 -5.31 0.65
N GLN A 62 -2.25 -5.38 1.98
CA GLN A 62 -3.57 -5.35 2.61
C GLN A 62 -4.28 -4.01 2.42
N PHE A 63 -3.57 -2.88 2.38
CA PHE A 63 -4.17 -1.58 2.11
C PHE A 63 -4.67 -1.47 0.67
N ILE A 64 -3.89 -1.96 -0.29
CA ILE A 64 -4.21 -1.87 -1.72
C ILE A 64 -5.26 -2.89 -2.13
N TYR A 65 -5.19 -4.13 -1.63
CA TYR A 65 -6.02 -5.27 -2.05
C TYR A 65 -6.96 -5.80 -0.98
N GLY A 66 -6.98 -5.17 0.20
CA GLY A 66 -7.83 -5.59 1.31
C GLY A 66 -9.29 -5.24 1.08
N PRO A 67 -10.21 -5.91 1.78
CA PRO A 67 -11.63 -5.69 1.61
C PRO A 67 -12.00 -4.23 1.91
N VAL A 68 -12.75 -3.61 0.99
CA VAL A 68 -13.39 -2.30 1.18
C VAL A 68 -14.53 -2.45 2.20
N GLY A 69 -14.18 -2.58 3.48
CA GLY A 69 -15.14 -2.56 4.58
C GLY A 69 -15.90 -3.87 4.82
N LYS A 70 -15.57 -4.51 5.94
CA LYS A 70 -16.46 -4.56 7.11
C LYS A 70 -15.56 -4.57 8.34
N GLN A 71 -15.21 -3.39 8.85
CA GLN A 71 -14.92 -3.30 10.28
C GLN A 71 -16.25 -3.60 10.99
N ARG A 72 -16.31 -4.75 11.68
CA ARG A 72 -17.41 -5.09 12.59
C ARG A 72 -16.98 -4.74 14.00
#